data_AF-A0A6N2Z5F0-F1
#
_entry.id   AF-A0A6N2Z5F0-F1
#
_cell.length_a   1.000
_cell.length_b   1.000
_cell.length_c   1.000
_cell.angle_alpha   90.00
_cell.angle_beta   90.00
_cell.angle_gamma   90.00
#
_symmetry.space_group_name_H-M   'P 1'
#
loop_
_entity.id
_entity.type
_entity.pdbx_description
1 polymer ?
#
loop_
_entity_poly.entity_id
_entity_poly.type
_entity_poly.pdbx_seq_one_letter_code
_entity_poly.pdbx_strand_id
1 'polypeptide(L)'
;MNEKEIETNQVDEFYTSVGFYLAEKESDLGLLASTDERKYYRFLVRTIPNVSNIDIIALTNLACLLAQFKKLNSFINNIEENIELYLKLISKRNETVTKIDMLLKSYGLTGTTRNKMVIPYEIESEEN
;
A
#
# COMPACT_ATOMS: atom_id res chain seq x y z
N MET A 1 20.49 -4.66 28.13
CA MET A 1 20.30 -4.72 26.67
C MET A 1 21.57 -5.28 26.08
N ASN A 2 21.45 -6.38 25.35
CA ASN A 2 22.56 -6.96 24.61
C ASN A 2 22.94 -6.05 23.44
N GLU A 3 24.22 -6.00 23.04
CA GLU A 3 24.71 -5.18 21.91
C GLU A 3 23.89 -5.38 20.62
N LYS A 4 23.49 -6.63 20.35
CA LYS A 4 22.62 -6.98 19.22
C LYS A 4 21.22 -6.32 19.28
N GLU A 5 20.65 -6.13 20.47
CA GLU A 5 19.34 -5.45 20.65
C GLU A 5 19.45 -3.93 20.43
N ILE A 6 20.64 -3.37 20.62
CA ILE A 6 20.90 -1.94 20.42
C ILE A 6 21.05 -1.65 18.93
N GLU A 7 21.81 -2.45 18.20
CA GLU A 7 21.99 -2.31 16.74
C GLU A 7 20.68 -2.50 15.98
N THR A 8 19.85 -3.45 16.39
CA THR A 8 18.57 -3.75 15.75
C THR A 8 17.55 -2.63 15.95
N ASN A 9 17.45 -2.08 17.15
CA ASN A 9 16.64 -0.87 17.40
C ASN A 9 17.11 0.33 16.58
N GLN A 10 18.42 0.55 16.44
CA GLN A 10 18.95 1.66 15.64
C GLN A 10 18.63 1.49 14.14
N VAL A 11 18.65 0.26 13.64
CA VAL A 11 18.31 -0.05 12.25
C VAL A 11 16.81 0.13 12.00
N ASP A 12 15.95 -0.31 12.92
CA ASP A 12 14.50 -0.09 12.85
C ASP A 12 14.15 1.40 12.91
N GLU A 13 14.82 2.15 13.77
CA GLU A 13 14.67 3.60 13.88
C GLU A 13 15.17 4.30 12.60
N PHE A 14 16.25 3.81 11.97
CA PHE A 14 16.74 4.30 10.68
C PHE A 14 15.76 4.05 9.52
N TYR A 15 15.23 2.84 9.37
CA TYR A 15 14.28 2.55 8.27
C TYR A 15 12.92 3.21 8.48
N THR A 16 12.46 3.29 9.74
CA THR A 16 11.26 4.06 10.11
C THR A 16 11.47 5.53 9.79
N SER A 17 12.63 6.10 10.11
CA SER A 17 12.95 7.50 9.81
C SER A 17 13.13 7.77 8.32
N VAL A 18 13.58 6.82 7.49
CA VAL A 18 13.58 6.95 6.02
C VAL A 18 12.15 7.00 5.47
N GLY A 19 11.26 6.11 5.91
CA GLY A 19 9.84 6.15 5.56
C GLY A 19 9.15 7.43 6.05
N PHE A 20 9.53 7.91 7.23
CA PHE A 20 9.05 9.16 7.80
C PHE A 20 9.54 10.39 7.01
N TYR A 21 10.82 10.42 6.62
CA TYR A 21 11.43 11.50 5.85
C TYR A 21 10.81 11.67 4.46
N LEU A 22 10.43 10.56 3.82
CA LEU A 22 9.68 10.55 2.55
C LEU A 22 8.23 11.06 2.72
N ALA A 23 7.56 10.70 3.82
CA ALA A 23 6.23 11.21 4.14
C ALA A 23 6.20 12.71 4.46
N GLU A 24 7.30 13.26 4.97
CA GLU A 24 7.40 14.65 5.44
C GLU A 24 7.71 15.66 4.32
N LYS A 25 8.48 15.26 3.31
CA LYS A 25 8.82 16.16 2.17
C LYS A 25 7.70 16.34 1.17
N GLU A 26 6.76 15.40 1.08
CA GLU A 26 5.56 15.46 0.23
C GLU A 26 5.79 15.79 -1.26
N SER A 27 7.04 15.75 -1.75
CA SER A 27 7.38 16.15 -3.12
C SER A 27 6.64 15.31 -4.16
N ASP A 28 6.39 14.04 -3.85
CA ASP A 28 5.73 13.07 -4.72
C ASP A 28 4.22 13.24 -4.78
N LEU A 29 3.62 14.04 -3.87
CA LEU A 29 2.19 14.36 -3.94
C LEU A 29 1.83 15.20 -5.18
N GLY A 30 2.82 15.84 -5.82
CA GLY A 30 2.66 16.51 -7.11
C GLY A 30 2.28 15.55 -8.25
N LEU A 31 2.56 14.24 -8.10
CA LEU A 31 2.19 13.20 -9.06
C LEU A 31 0.71 12.79 -8.94
N LEU A 32 0.04 13.18 -7.86
CA LEU A 32 -1.31 12.77 -7.52
C LEU A 32 -2.29 13.93 -7.70
N ALA A 33 -3.29 13.70 -8.55
CA ALA A 33 -4.23 14.73 -8.99
C ALA A 33 -5.40 14.91 -8.01
N SER A 34 -5.85 13.84 -7.35
CA SER A 34 -7.01 13.90 -6.45
C SER A 34 -6.65 13.86 -4.96
N THR A 35 -7.56 14.39 -4.12
CA THR A 35 -7.42 14.34 -2.65
C THR A 35 -7.46 12.91 -2.12
N ASP A 36 -8.29 12.05 -2.73
CA ASP A 36 -8.37 10.63 -2.40
C ASP A 36 -7.06 9.90 -2.72
N GLU A 37 -6.48 10.14 -3.90
CA GLU A 37 -5.16 9.63 -4.29
C GLU A 37 -4.08 9.98 -3.26
N ARG A 38 -3.98 11.26 -2.89
CA ARG A 38 -3.01 11.73 -1.89
C ARG A 38 -3.24 11.09 -0.52
N LYS A 39 -4.51 10.93 -0.12
CA LYS A 39 -4.88 10.24 1.13
C LYS A 39 -4.43 8.78 1.12
N TYR A 40 -4.70 8.05 0.04
CA TYR A 40 -4.30 6.66 -0.08
C TYR A 40 -2.79 6.50 -0.15
N TYR A 41 -2.09 7.37 -0.88
CA TYR A 41 -0.63 7.33 -0.96
C TYR A 41 0.02 7.50 0.42
N ARG A 42 -0.40 8.52 1.18
CA ARG A 42 0.08 8.72 2.57
C ARG A 42 -0.18 7.51 3.45
N PHE A 43 -1.35 6.89 3.30
CA PHE A 43 -1.68 5.67 4.04
C PHE A 43 -0.74 4.52 3.67
N LEU A 44 -0.45 4.32 2.38
CA LEU A 44 0.43 3.26 1.90
C LEU A 44 1.86 3.44 2.41
N VAL A 45 2.45 4.64 2.27
CA VAL A 45 3.83 4.91 2.73
C VAL A 45 3.98 4.71 4.24
N ARG A 46 2.93 4.95 5.03
CA ARG A 46 2.93 4.70 6.49
C ARG A 46 2.72 3.23 6.87
N THR A 47 2.11 2.44 6.00
CA THR A 47 1.71 1.06 6.32
C THR A 47 2.70 0.04 5.79
N ILE A 48 3.39 0.37 4.69
CA ILE A 48 4.35 -0.52 4.04
C ILE A 48 5.71 -0.25 4.67
N PRO A 49 6.34 -1.25 5.31
CA PRO A 49 7.69 -1.07 5.85
C PRO A 49 8.71 -0.96 4.72
N ASN A 50 9.84 -0.29 4.98
CA ASN A 50 11.01 -0.24 4.10
C ASN A 50 10.75 0.29 2.68
N VAL A 51 9.85 1.28 2.53
CA VAL A 51 9.60 1.94 1.23
C VAL A 51 10.85 2.65 0.74
N SER A 52 11.34 2.28 -0.44
CA SER A 52 12.46 2.92 -1.12
C SER A 52 11.98 3.92 -2.18
N ASN A 53 12.88 4.79 -2.66
CA ASN A 53 12.59 5.71 -3.77
C ASN A 53 12.13 4.98 -5.04
N ILE A 54 12.58 3.74 -5.24
CA ILE A 54 12.19 2.91 -6.39
C ILE A 54 10.69 2.55 -6.32
N ASP A 55 10.13 2.47 -5.12
CA ASP A 55 8.73 2.08 -4.88
C ASP A 55 7.74 3.22 -5.09
N ILE A 56 8.20 4.48 -5.10
CA ILE A 56 7.33 5.68 -5.17
C ILE A 56 6.33 5.59 -6.33
N ILE A 57 6.79 5.18 -7.52
CA ILE A 57 5.93 5.07 -8.71
C ILE A 57 4.87 3.99 -8.53
N ALA A 58 5.25 2.83 -8.00
CA ALA A 58 4.32 1.74 -7.77
C ALA A 58 3.30 2.07 -6.67
N LEU A 59 3.71 2.75 -5.60
CA LEU A 59 2.82 3.25 -4.56
C LEU A 59 1.87 4.35 -5.07
N THR A 60 2.37 5.23 -5.93
CA THR A 60 1.56 6.25 -6.62
C THR A 60 0.48 5.57 -7.48
N ASN A 61 0.87 4.57 -8.27
CA ASN A 61 -0.06 3.79 -9.08
C ASN A 61 -1.09 3.04 -8.23
N LEU A 62 -0.68 2.45 -7.11
CA LEU A 62 -1.58 1.77 -6.17
C LEU A 62 -2.59 2.75 -5.57
N ALA A 63 -2.14 3.95 -5.16
CA ALA A 63 -3.02 4.99 -4.65
C ALA A 63 -4.06 5.46 -5.69
N CYS A 64 -3.65 5.62 -6.96
CA CYS A 64 -4.55 5.93 -8.06
C CYS A 64 -5.60 4.84 -8.28
N LEU A 65 -5.19 3.57 -8.25
CA LEU A 65 -6.11 2.44 -8.41
C LEU A 65 -7.12 2.36 -7.26
N LEU A 66 -6.70 2.62 -6.02
CA LEU A 66 -7.59 2.68 -4.86
C LEU A 66 -8.62 3.81 -4.97
N ALA A 67 -8.20 5.00 -5.41
CA ALA A 67 -9.11 6.11 -5.67
C ALA A 67 -10.08 5.81 -6.81
N GLN A 68 -9.61 5.16 -7.88
CA GLN A 68 -10.46 4.72 -8.98
C GLN A 68 -11.50 3.69 -8.52
N PHE A 69 -11.09 2.72 -7.69
CA PHE A 69 -12.00 1.73 -7.13
C PHE A 69 -13.11 2.38 -6.29
N LYS A 70 -12.78 3.36 -5.45
CA LYS A 70 -13.76 4.15 -4.69
C LYS A 70 -14.77 4.85 -5.61
N LYS A 71 -14.29 5.53 -6.67
CA LYS A 71 -15.14 6.20 -7.66
C LYS A 71 -16.05 5.22 -8.39
N LEU A 72 -15.52 4.08 -8.84
CA LEU A 72 -16.29 3.04 -9.52
C LEU A 72 -17.42 2.51 -8.64
N ASN A 73 -17.16 2.24 -7.35
CA ASN A 73 -18.21 1.83 -6.42
C ASN A 73 -19.27 2.91 -6.22
N SER A 74 -18.87 4.18 -6.16
CA SER A 74 -19.84 5.29 -6.10
C SER A 74 -20.73 5.33 -7.35
N PHE A 75 -20.17 5.11 -8.54
CA PHE A 75 -20.96 5.07 -9.78
C PHE A 75 -21.90 3.87 -9.79
N ILE A 76 -21.43 2.69 -9.39
CA ILE A 76 -22.25 1.47 -9.33
C ILE A 76 -23.46 1.67 -8.40
N ASN A 77 -23.28 2.31 -7.25
CA ASN A 77 -24.35 2.55 -6.29
C ASN A 77 -25.41 3.56 -6.77
N ASN A 78 -25.08 4.40 -7.74
CA ASN A 78 -25.96 5.45 -8.27
C ASN A 78 -26.68 5.03 -9.56
N ILE A 79 -26.55 3.76 -9.99
CA ILE A 79 -27.24 3.26 -11.18
C ILE A 79 -28.57 2.67 -10.76
N GLU A 80 -29.65 3.27 -11.24
CA GLU A 80 -31.00 2.81 -10.94
C GLU A 80 -31.56 1.90 -12.04
N GLU A 81 -31.39 2.25 -13.32
CA GLU A 81 -32.08 1.54 -14.43
C GLU A 81 -31.23 1.37 -15.71
N ASN A 82 -29.92 1.11 -15.57
CA ASN A 82 -29.06 0.82 -16.74
C ASN A 82 -28.17 -0.41 -16.51
N ILE A 83 -28.70 -1.58 -16.86
CA ILE A 83 -28.04 -2.88 -16.69
C ILE A 83 -26.73 -2.96 -17.50
N GLU A 84 -26.71 -2.43 -18.72
CA GLU A 84 -25.52 -2.48 -19.57
C GLU A 84 -24.37 -1.66 -18.97
N LEU A 85 -24.67 -0.45 -18.49
CA LEU A 85 -23.71 0.41 -17.80
C LEU A 85 -23.25 -0.23 -16.49
N TYR A 86 -24.16 -0.84 -15.72
CA TYR A 86 -23.84 -1.57 -14.51
C TYR A 86 -22.84 -2.70 -14.78
N LEU A 87 -23.11 -3.56 -15.77
CA LEU A 87 -22.21 -4.67 -16.12
C LEU A 87 -20.83 -4.18 -16.56
N LYS A 88 -20.77 -3.10 -17.36
CA LYS A 88 -19.49 -2.48 -17.77
C LYS A 88 -18.70 -1.94 -16.57
N LEU A 89 -19.36 -1.27 -15.63
CA LEU A 89 -18.71 -0.73 -14.45
C LEU A 89 -18.25 -1.82 -13.47
N ILE A 90 -19.03 -2.87 -13.30
CA ILE A 90 -18.64 -4.05 -12.50
C ILE A 90 -17.42 -4.74 -13.12
N SER A 91 -17.42 -4.94 -14.44
CA SER A 91 -16.26 -5.48 -15.16
C SER A 91 -15.03 -4.62 -14.93
N LYS A 92 -15.15 -3.30 -15.07
CA LYS A 92 -14.03 -2.38 -14.85
C LYS A 92 -13.54 -2.37 -13.41
N ARG A 93 -14.46 -2.41 -12.44
CA ARG A 93 -14.13 -2.52 -11.02
C ARG A 93 -13.35 -3.80 -10.74
N ASN A 94 -13.78 -4.94 -11.30
CA ASN A 94 -13.09 -6.22 -11.12
C ASN A 94 -11.68 -6.19 -11.72
N GLU A 95 -11.49 -5.60 -12.91
CA GLU A 95 -10.14 -5.37 -13.47
C GLU A 95 -9.26 -4.54 -12.53
N THR A 96 -9.80 -3.46 -11.96
CA THR A 96 -9.08 -2.61 -11.00
C THR A 96 -8.70 -3.40 -9.74
N VAL A 97 -9.60 -4.21 -9.20
CA VAL A 97 -9.32 -5.09 -8.04
C VAL A 97 -8.18 -6.06 -8.35
N THR A 98 -8.20 -6.70 -9.53
CA THR A 98 -7.12 -7.62 -9.93
C THR A 98 -5.76 -6.92 -10.00
N LYS A 99 -5.70 -5.68 -10.52
CA LYS A 99 -4.46 -4.89 -10.56
C LYS A 99 -3.97 -4.50 -9.16
N ILE A 100 -4.89 -4.11 -8.28
CA ILE A 100 -4.58 -3.81 -6.87
C ILE A 100 -3.99 -5.06 -6.21
N ASP A 101 -4.64 -6.23 -6.37
CA ASP A 101 -4.16 -7.48 -5.79
C ASP A 101 -2.78 -7.88 -6.30
N MET A 102 -2.49 -7.70 -7.61
CA MET A 102 -1.16 -7.95 -8.17
C MET A 102 -0.07 -7.06 -7.54
N LEU A 103 -0.35 -5.77 -7.36
CA LEU A 103 0.60 -4.84 -6.71
C LEU A 103 0.77 -5.16 -5.21
N LEU A 104 -0.31 -5.49 -4.51
CA LEU A 104 -0.21 -5.92 -3.11
C LEU A 104 0.61 -7.20 -2.97
N LYS A 105 0.50 -8.15 -3.91
CA LYS A 105 1.34 -9.35 -3.96
C LYS A 105 2.82 -9.03 -4.15
N SER A 106 3.17 -8.09 -5.03
CA SER A 106 4.57 -7.70 -5.24
C SER A 106 5.20 -7.09 -3.98
N TYR A 107 4.39 -6.46 -3.13
CA TYR A 107 4.81 -5.93 -1.83
C TYR A 107 4.64 -6.91 -0.66
N GLY A 108 4.23 -8.15 -0.91
CA GLY A 108 4.01 -9.15 0.14
C GLY A 108 2.82 -8.86 1.08
N LEU A 109 1.91 -7.96 0.69
CA LEU A 109 0.83 -7.43 1.52
C LEU A 109 -0.50 -8.19 1.39
N THR A 110 -0.52 -9.39 0.79
CA THR A 110 -1.74 -10.21 0.74
C THR A 110 -1.88 -11.10 1.97
N GLY A 111 -3.09 -11.58 2.26
CA GLY A 111 -3.31 -12.53 3.35
C GLY A 111 -2.44 -13.81 3.25
N THR A 112 -2.02 -14.18 2.04
CA THR A 112 -1.10 -15.31 1.78
C THR A 112 0.38 -14.96 1.90
N THR A 113 0.76 -13.71 1.67
CA THR A 113 2.16 -13.25 1.81
C THR A 113 2.46 -12.61 3.16
N ARG A 114 1.45 -12.16 3.91
CA ARG A 114 1.58 -11.73 5.32
C ARG A 114 2.21 -12.81 6.19
N ASN A 115 1.86 -14.08 5.98
CA ASN A 115 2.46 -15.22 6.69
C ASN A 115 3.87 -15.58 6.22
N LYS A 116 4.33 -14.99 5.11
CA LYS A 116 5.67 -15.18 4.52
C LYS A 116 6.51 -13.91 4.56
N MET A 117 5.97 -12.80 5.09
CA MET A 117 6.76 -11.63 5.43
C MET A 117 7.69 -12.06 6.55
N VAL A 118 8.92 -12.36 6.18
CA VAL A 118 10.00 -12.50 7.15
C VAL A 118 10.26 -11.09 7.65
N ILE A 119 9.66 -10.76 8.80
CA ILE A 119 10.25 -9.74 9.65
C ILE A 119 11.60 -10.33 10.02
N PRO A 120 12.74 -9.67 9.71
CA PRO A 120 14.08 -10.26 9.84
C PRO A 120 14.44 -10.70 11.27
N TYR A 121 13.58 -10.41 12.25
CA TYR A 121 13.54 -11.03 13.56
C TYR A 121 12.60 -12.23 13.55
N GLU A 122 13.09 -13.39 13.13
CA GLU A 122 12.68 -14.61 13.84
C GLU A 122 13.29 -14.49 15.23
N ILE A 123 12.48 -14.08 16.22
CA ILE A 123 12.79 -14.35 17.62
C ILE A 123 12.74 -15.88 17.68
N GLU A 124 13.89 -16.54 17.65
CA GLU A 124 14.00 -17.93 18.07
C GLU A 124 13.48 -17.97 19.51
N SER A 125 12.20 -18.30 19.66
CA SER A 125 11.66 -18.76 20.92
C SER A 125 12.29 -20.12 21.17
N GLU A 126 13.45 -20.11 21.83
CA GLU A 126 13.98 -21.29 22.50
C GLU A 126 12.96 -21.67 23.59
N GLU A 127 12.01 -22.54 23.25
CA GLU A 127 11.25 -23.31 24.21
C GLU A 127 12.18 -24.38 24.81
N ASN A 128 12.57 -24.13 26.06
CA ASN A 128 13.14 -25.03 27.09
C ASN A 128 14.55 -25.60 26.90
#